data_AF-A0A928Y066-F1
#
_entry.id   AF-A0A928Y066-F1
#
_cell.length_a   1.000
_cell.length_b   1.000
_cell.length_c   1.000
_cell.angle_alpha   90.00
_cell.angle_beta   90.00
_cell.angle_gamma   90.00
#
_symmetry.space_group_name_H-M   'P 1'
#
loop_
_entity.id
_entity.type
_entity.pdbx_description
1 polymer ?
#
loop_
_entity_poly.entity_id
_entity_poly.type
_entity_poly.pdbx_seq_one_letter_code
_entity_poly.pdbx_strand_id
1 'polypeptide(L)'
;MSPLSRRLWAAGIVGGVCAIVVLAVLVLKYGRFDPSPPSLEKNPNPAIPGELLFVDEDGCVVRALASGESRSRVDCPGAGIWGVSWIDREKIAIGLASAADSGRPTWTEFDLATGSERDTGIIADYSWGTPRTESPQGEQVVIEEDGEVILVAGVVRTKIASFEVPRHRQPQLVTWSPDGEWMLLTYWVERDEARELWILSKDGRTKGTIARLDAFGPVGASWWIDGRGYLPAIGGLPAGR
;
A
#
# COMPACT_ATOMS: atom_id res chain seq x y z
N MET A 1 57.53 21.63 26.48
CA MET A 1 56.47 20.64 26.78
C MET A 1 57.08 19.37 27.35
N SER A 2 56.67 18.98 28.55
CA SER A 2 57.10 17.71 29.17
C SER A 2 56.52 16.49 28.43
N PRO A 3 57.14 15.31 28.52
CA PRO A 3 56.61 14.08 27.91
C PRO A 3 55.18 13.75 28.34
N LEU A 4 54.83 14.08 29.59
CA LEU A 4 53.48 13.94 30.13
C LEU A 4 52.47 14.84 29.40
N SER A 5 52.84 16.10 29.14
CA SER A 5 51.96 17.04 28.42
C SER A 5 51.64 16.59 27.00
N ARG A 6 52.59 15.97 26.27
CA ARG A 6 52.32 15.42 24.93
C ARG A 6 51.38 14.21 24.97
N ARG A 7 51.55 13.33 25.96
CA ARG A 7 50.69 12.14 26.13
C ARG A 7 49.26 12.51 26.48
N LEU A 8 49.07 13.49 27.38
CA LEU A 8 47.75 13.99 27.73
C LEU A 8 47.06 14.68 26.54
N TRP A 9 47.81 15.44 25.74
CA TRP A 9 47.27 16.10 24.54
C TRP A 9 46.85 15.07 23.47
N ALA A 10 47.68 14.06 23.23
CA ALA A 10 47.35 12.96 22.32
C ALA A 10 46.13 12.16 22.81
N ALA A 11 46.06 11.84 24.10
CA ALA A 11 44.91 11.15 24.69
C ALA A 11 43.62 11.99 24.57
N GLY A 12 43.70 13.31 24.76
CA GLY A 12 42.59 14.23 24.57
C GLY A 12 42.06 14.25 23.13
N ILE A 13 42.96 14.28 22.14
CA ILE A 13 42.56 14.19 20.72
C ILE A 13 41.88 12.85 20.43
N VAL A 14 42.51 11.74 20.84
CA VAL A 14 41.95 10.41 20.57
C VAL A 14 40.58 10.26 21.22
N GLY A 15 40.44 10.69 22.48
CA GLY A 15 39.15 10.70 23.17
C GLY A 15 38.09 11.55 22.45
N GLY A 16 38.46 12.75 22.01
CA GLY A 16 37.56 13.63 21.24
C GLY A 16 37.12 13.03 19.91
N VAL A 17 38.06 12.46 19.15
CA VAL A 17 37.75 11.78 17.88
C VAL A 17 36.85 10.57 18.10
N CYS A 18 37.14 9.73 19.10
CA CYS A 18 36.28 8.60 19.44
C CYS A 18 34.86 9.03 19.82
N ALA A 19 34.70 10.11 20.60
CA ALA A 19 33.39 10.64 20.97
C ALA A 19 32.60 11.13 19.74
N ILE A 20 33.26 11.81 18.80
CA ILE A 20 32.64 12.26 17.54
C ILE A 20 32.21 11.06 16.69
N VAL A 21 33.05 10.04 16.57
CA VAL A 21 32.72 8.82 15.80
C VAL A 21 31.53 8.10 16.42
N VAL A 22 31.49 7.95 17.75
CA VAL A 22 30.35 7.34 18.45
C VAL A 22 29.08 8.15 18.21
N LEU A 23 29.13 9.47 18.36
CA LEU A 23 27.98 10.35 18.10
C LEU A 23 27.50 10.25 16.64
N ALA A 24 28.42 10.24 15.68
CA ALA A 24 28.09 10.08 14.26
C ALA A 24 27.42 8.73 13.99
N VAL A 25 27.92 7.63 14.58
CA VAL A 25 27.29 6.31 14.47
C VAL A 25 25.91 6.30 15.11
N LEU A 26 25.73 6.92 16.28
CA LEU A 26 24.43 6.99 16.93
C LEU A 26 23.41 7.79 16.09
N VAL A 27 23.81 8.94 15.55
CA VAL A 27 22.96 9.77 14.68
C VAL A 27 22.66 9.04 13.36
N LEU A 28 23.63 8.40 12.74
CA LEU A 28 23.42 7.70 11.47
C LEU A 28 22.61 6.41 11.62
N LYS A 29 22.81 5.67 12.72
CA LYS A 29 22.14 4.40 12.96
C LYS A 29 20.74 4.56 13.54
N TYR A 30 20.54 5.51 14.45
CA TYR A 30 19.27 5.70 15.15
C TYR A 30 18.53 6.98 14.74
N GLY A 31 19.17 7.89 14.00
CA GLY A 31 18.55 9.13 13.52
C GLY A 31 17.86 9.00 12.16
N ARG A 32 17.95 7.84 11.49
CA ARG A 32 17.13 7.55 10.32
C ARG A 32 15.83 6.91 10.80
N PHE A 33 14.84 7.76 11.02
CA PHE A 33 13.46 7.33 11.22
C PHE A 33 12.98 6.65 9.93
N ASP A 34 12.63 5.37 10.03
CA ASP A 34 11.97 4.63 8.95
C ASP A 34 10.46 4.73 9.21
N PRO A 35 9.72 5.49 8.39
CA PRO A 35 8.28 5.66 8.60
C PRO A 35 7.51 4.37 8.26
N SER A 36 8.12 3.41 7.55
CA SER A 36 7.47 2.18 7.12
C SER A 36 7.16 1.25 8.29
N PRO A 37 5.94 0.71 8.38
CA PRO A 37 5.63 -0.34 9.32
C PRO A 37 6.36 -1.64 8.91
N PRO A 38 6.36 -2.66 9.78
CA PRO A 38 6.96 -3.95 9.45
C PRO A 38 6.40 -4.52 8.13
N SER A 39 7.29 -5.06 7.31
CA SER A 39 6.91 -5.82 6.12
C SER A 39 6.16 -7.08 6.52
N LEU A 40 4.95 -7.26 5.98
CA LEU A 40 4.10 -8.42 6.22
C LEU A 40 4.59 -9.67 5.48
N GLU A 41 5.32 -9.51 4.38
CA GLU A 41 6.02 -10.63 3.73
C GLU A 41 7.06 -11.25 4.67
N LYS A 42 7.79 -10.42 5.43
CA LYS A 42 8.82 -10.88 6.37
C LYS A 42 8.25 -11.31 7.71
N ASN A 43 7.16 -10.67 8.14
CA ASN A 43 6.50 -10.92 9.42
C ASN A 43 4.97 -11.02 9.20
N PRO A 44 4.47 -12.16 8.70
CA PRO A 44 3.05 -12.31 8.42
C PRO A 44 2.17 -12.12 9.66
N ASN A 45 0.99 -11.53 9.46
CA ASN A 45 -0.01 -11.35 10.50
C ASN A 45 -1.32 -12.10 10.15
N PRO A 46 -1.56 -13.28 10.74
CA PRO A 46 -2.74 -14.10 10.41
C PRO A 46 -4.07 -13.49 10.88
N ALA A 47 -4.07 -12.42 11.67
CA ALA A 47 -5.28 -11.71 12.06
C ALA A 47 -5.88 -10.88 10.92
N ILE A 48 -5.11 -10.65 9.84
CA ILE A 48 -5.54 -9.88 8.67
C ILE A 48 -6.20 -10.84 7.67
N PRO A 49 -7.52 -10.74 7.43
CA PRO A 49 -8.24 -11.72 6.63
C PRO A 49 -8.17 -11.44 5.13
N GLY A 50 -8.38 -12.51 4.35
CA GLY A 50 -8.67 -12.41 2.93
C GLY A 50 -7.44 -12.31 2.03
N GLU A 51 -7.72 -11.94 0.79
CA GLU A 51 -6.77 -11.93 -0.32
C GLU A 51 -6.76 -10.58 -1.02
N LEU A 52 -5.58 -10.16 -1.45
CA LEU A 52 -5.33 -8.93 -2.17
C LEU A 52 -4.98 -9.23 -3.61
N LEU A 53 -5.50 -8.40 -4.51
CA LEU A 53 -5.00 -8.19 -5.85
C LEU A 53 -4.42 -6.79 -5.93
N PHE A 54 -3.22 -6.65 -6.47
CA PHE A 54 -2.61 -5.35 -6.72
C PHE A 54 -1.63 -5.46 -7.88
N VAL A 55 -1.11 -4.32 -8.35
CA VAL A 55 -0.07 -4.26 -9.39
C VAL A 55 1.27 -3.97 -8.73
N ASP A 56 2.29 -4.80 -8.96
CA ASP A 56 3.63 -4.58 -8.41
C ASP A 56 4.46 -3.56 -9.22
N GLU A 57 5.70 -3.31 -8.79
CA GLU A 57 6.62 -2.37 -9.45
C GLU A 57 7.00 -2.75 -10.90
N ASP A 58 6.86 -4.03 -11.26
CA ASP A 58 7.14 -4.53 -12.61
C ASP A 58 5.90 -4.41 -13.53
N GLY A 59 4.78 -3.90 -13.03
CA GLY A 59 3.51 -3.88 -13.76
C GLY A 59 2.87 -5.26 -13.87
N CYS A 60 3.17 -6.17 -12.95
CA CYS A 60 2.51 -7.47 -12.87
C CYS A 60 1.32 -7.43 -11.89
N VAL A 61 0.24 -8.10 -12.24
CA VAL A 61 -0.87 -8.38 -11.32
C VAL A 61 -0.43 -9.45 -10.33
N VAL A 62 -0.45 -9.10 -9.05
CA VAL A 62 -0.08 -9.98 -7.94
C VAL A 62 -1.31 -10.31 -7.13
N ARG A 63 -1.46 -11.60 -6.84
CA ARG A 63 -2.39 -12.13 -5.84
C ARG A 63 -1.61 -12.46 -4.57
N ALA A 64 -2.08 -12.01 -3.42
CA ALA A 64 -1.42 -12.26 -2.14
C ALA A 64 -2.43 -12.51 -1.02
N LEU A 65 -2.06 -13.30 -0.01
CA LEU A 65 -2.79 -13.29 1.25
C LEU A 65 -2.59 -11.93 1.92
N ALA A 66 -3.66 -11.32 2.42
CA ALA A 66 -3.59 -10.01 3.09
C ALA A 66 -2.73 -10.05 4.36
N SER A 67 -2.58 -11.23 4.97
CA SER A 67 -1.65 -11.50 6.07
C SER A 67 -0.18 -11.33 5.71
N GLY A 68 0.18 -11.35 4.41
CA GLY A 68 1.55 -11.35 3.90
C GLY A 68 2.20 -12.73 3.83
N GLU A 69 1.51 -13.80 4.22
CA GLU A 69 2.07 -15.16 4.28
C GLU A 69 2.46 -15.73 2.90
N SER A 70 1.73 -15.36 1.85
CA SER A 70 2.04 -15.82 0.50
C SER A 70 1.65 -14.80 -0.56
N ARG A 71 2.33 -14.87 -1.70
CA ARG A 71 2.02 -14.09 -2.90
C ARG A 71 2.47 -14.82 -4.17
N SER A 72 1.77 -14.57 -5.26
CA SER A 72 2.05 -15.11 -6.58
C SER A 72 1.69 -14.09 -7.66
N ARG A 73 2.50 -14.00 -8.71
CA ARG A 73 2.14 -13.25 -9.92
C ARG A 73 1.09 -14.03 -10.69
N VAL A 74 0.02 -13.35 -11.09
CA VAL A 74 -1.08 -13.90 -11.89
C VAL A 74 -0.79 -13.67 -13.37
N ASP A 75 -0.54 -12.41 -13.74
CA ASP A 75 -0.26 -12.00 -15.11
C ASP A 75 0.68 -10.78 -15.12
N CYS A 76 1.42 -10.58 -16.21
CA CYS A 76 2.36 -9.48 -16.40
C CYS A 76 2.15 -8.79 -17.75
N PRO A 77 1.03 -8.07 -17.93
CA PRO A 77 0.75 -7.34 -19.17
C PRO A 77 1.68 -6.12 -19.33
N GLY A 78 2.39 -5.72 -18.26
CA GLY A 78 3.39 -4.66 -18.25
C GLY A 78 2.77 -3.27 -18.17
N ALA A 79 3.37 -2.31 -18.89
CA ALA A 79 2.89 -0.94 -18.90
C ALA A 79 1.53 -0.86 -19.62
N GLY A 80 0.50 -0.38 -18.93
CA GLY A 80 -0.85 -0.26 -19.50
C GLY A 80 -1.96 -0.85 -18.66
N ILE A 81 -1.69 -1.31 -17.43
CA ILE A 81 -2.74 -1.62 -16.45
C ILE A 81 -3.31 -0.31 -15.91
N TRP A 82 -4.64 -0.21 -15.92
CA TRP A 82 -5.42 0.91 -15.41
C TRP A 82 -6.06 0.59 -14.06
N GLY A 83 -6.24 -0.68 -13.74
CA GLY A 83 -6.77 -1.14 -12.46
C GLY A 83 -6.90 -2.65 -12.41
N VAL A 84 -7.14 -3.17 -11.20
CA VAL A 84 -7.43 -4.58 -10.96
C VAL A 84 -8.57 -4.69 -9.97
N SER A 85 -9.41 -5.71 -10.13
CA SER A 85 -10.44 -6.06 -9.17
C SER A 85 -10.73 -7.55 -9.17
N TRP A 86 -11.23 -8.04 -8.05
CA TRP A 86 -11.95 -9.31 -8.05
C TRP A 86 -13.28 -9.21 -8.81
N ILE A 87 -13.75 -10.34 -9.34
CA ILE A 87 -15.14 -10.55 -9.80
C ILE A 87 -15.78 -11.60 -8.89
N ASP A 88 -15.06 -12.71 -8.69
CA ASP A 88 -15.37 -13.78 -7.74
C ASP A 88 -14.06 -14.47 -7.30
N ARG A 89 -14.13 -15.58 -6.57
CA ARG A 89 -12.96 -16.31 -6.07
C ARG A 89 -12.05 -16.86 -7.18
N GLU A 90 -12.61 -17.12 -8.35
CA GLU A 90 -11.94 -17.76 -9.48
C GLU A 90 -11.63 -16.77 -10.60
N LYS A 91 -12.18 -15.55 -10.55
CA LYS A 91 -12.11 -14.57 -11.63
C LYS A 91 -11.74 -13.19 -11.15
N ILE A 92 -10.92 -12.54 -11.96
CA ILE A 92 -10.47 -11.16 -11.74
C ILE A 92 -10.77 -10.32 -12.98
N ALA A 93 -10.83 -9.01 -12.80
CA ALA A 93 -10.90 -8.02 -13.86
C ALA A 93 -9.59 -7.23 -13.89
N ILE A 94 -8.99 -7.10 -15.07
CA ILE A 94 -7.81 -6.28 -15.32
C ILE A 94 -8.20 -5.20 -16.31
N GLY A 95 -8.02 -3.93 -15.95
CA GLY A 95 -8.29 -2.80 -16.82
C GLY A 95 -7.11 -2.60 -17.75
N LEU A 96 -7.26 -2.88 -19.04
CA LEU A 96 -6.19 -2.77 -20.03
C LEU A 96 -6.60 -1.83 -21.16
N ALA A 97 -5.65 -1.08 -21.72
CA ALA A 97 -5.90 -0.28 -22.91
C ALA A 97 -6.34 -1.20 -24.07
N SER A 98 -7.55 -1.00 -24.59
CA SER A 98 -8.05 -1.79 -25.71
C SER A 98 -7.54 -1.23 -27.03
N ALA A 99 -6.94 -2.08 -27.86
CA ALA A 99 -6.59 -1.75 -29.24
C ALA A 99 -7.83 -1.52 -30.13
N ALA A 100 -8.98 -2.10 -29.75
CA ALA A 100 -10.22 -1.99 -30.51
C ALA A 100 -10.95 -0.66 -30.26
N ASP A 101 -10.87 -0.09 -29.05
CA ASP A 101 -11.65 1.08 -28.63
C ASP A 101 -10.80 2.35 -28.48
N SER A 102 -10.04 2.71 -29.51
CA SER A 102 -9.30 3.98 -29.60
C SER A 102 -8.34 4.25 -28.43
N GLY A 103 -7.84 3.20 -27.76
CA GLY A 103 -6.97 3.31 -26.59
C GLY A 103 -7.69 3.59 -25.27
N ARG A 104 -9.03 3.59 -25.24
CA ARG A 104 -9.77 3.61 -23.98
C ARG A 104 -9.61 2.26 -23.28
N PRO A 105 -9.34 2.25 -21.97
CA PRO A 105 -9.19 0.99 -21.27
C PRO A 105 -10.56 0.31 -21.07
N THR A 106 -10.61 -0.99 -21.30
CA THR A 106 -11.76 -1.86 -21.00
C THR A 106 -11.36 -2.88 -19.92
N TRP A 107 -12.34 -3.40 -19.19
CA TRP A 107 -12.11 -4.50 -18.26
C TRP A 107 -12.00 -5.81 -19.04
N THR A 108 -10.90 -6.52 -18.86
CA THR A 108 -10.73 -7.91 -19.29
C THR A 108 -10.96 -8.82 -18.10
N GLU A 109 -11.94 -9.72 -18.21
CA GLU A 109 -12.15 -10.81 -17.25
C GLU A 109 -11.07 -11.88 -17.48
N PHE A 110 -10.42 -12.29 -16.40
CA PHE A 110 -9.37 -13.30 -16.40
C PHE A 110 -9.75 -14.42 -15.43
N ASP A 111 -9.81 -15.65 -15.94
CA ASP A 111 -10.10 -16.86 -15.18
C ASP A 111 -8.80 -17.42 -14.58
N LEU A 112 -8.70 -17.45 -13.26
CA LEU A 112 -7.49 -17.83 -12.52
C LEU A 112 -7.15 -19.32 -12.64
N ALA A 113 -8.13 -20.18 -12.95
CA ALA A 113 -7.93 -21.61 -13.05
C ALA A 113 -7.41 -22.02 -14.43
N THR A 114 -7.91 -21.37 -15.47
CA THR A 114 -7.65 -21.73 -16.87
C THR A 114 -6.69 -20.77 -17.58
N GLY A 115 -6.51 -19.56 -17.04
CA GLY A 115 -5.79 -18.47 -17.70
C GLY A 115 -6.53 -17.89 -18.91
N SER A 116 -7.83 -18.17 -19.04
CA SER A 116 -8.62 -17.64 -20.16
C SER A 116 -9.00 -16.18 -19.95
N GLU A 117 -8.95 -15.40 -21.02
CA GLU A 117 -9.28 -13.98 -21.02
C GLU A 117 -10.53 -13.68 -21.85
N ARG A 118 -11.34 -12.72 -21.38
CA ARG A 118 -12.52 -12.22 -22.07
C ARG A 118 -12.65 -10.72 -21.91
N ASP A 119 -12.54 -9.97 -23.00
CA ASP A 119 -12.91 -8.55 -22.99
C ASP A 119 -14.41 -8.42 -22.66
N THR A 120 -14.72 -7.60 -21.67
CA THR A 120 -16.08 -7.39 -21.20
C THR A 120 -16.80 -6.31 -22.01
N GLY A 121 -16.05 -5.48 -22.76
CA GLY A 121 -16.54 -4.27 -23.42
C GLY A 121 -16.97 -3.18 -22.43
N ILE A 122 -16.77 -3.39 -21.13
CA ILE A 122 -17.06 -2.40 -20.09
C ILE A 122 -15.84 -1.51 -19.95
N ILE A 123 -16.06 -0.21 -20.05
CA ILE A 123 -15.00 0.78 -19.94
C ILE A 123 -14.44 0.74 -18.52
N ALA A 124 -13.13 0.59 -18.41
CA ALA A 124 -12.41 0.77 -17.16
C ALA A 124 -12.28 2.28 -16.91
N ASP A 125 -13.33 2.87 -16.34
CA ASP A 125 -13.31 4.30 -16.05
C ASP A 125 -12.17 4.61 -15.07
N TYR A 126 -11.22 5.43 -15.55
CA TYR A 126 -10.09 5.96 -14.80
C TYR A 126 -10.47 7.07 -13.85
N SER A 127 -11.76 7.40 -13.70
CA SER A 127 -12.17 8.26 -12.61
C SER A 127 -11.54 7.67 -11.36
N TRP A 128 -10.62 8.44 -10.78
CA TRP A 128 -10.11 8.31 -9.43
C TRP A 128 -11.33 8.46 -8.53
N GLY A 129 -12.27 7.52 -8.65
CA GLY A 129 -13.61 7.58 -8.12
C GLY A 129 -13.34 7.70 -6.67
N THR A 130 -13.47 8.94 -6.17
CA THR A 130 -12.87 9.44 -4.93
C THR A 130 -12.80 8.27 -3.99
N PRO A 131 -11.60 7.70 -3.73
CA PRO A 131 -11.47 6.35 -3.17
C PRO A 131 -12.48 6.27 -2.07
N ARG A 132 -13.47 5.37 -2.21
CA ARG A 132 -14.72 5.49 -1.43
C ARG A 132 -14.32 5.66 0.01
N THR A 133 -14.42 6.90 0.48
CA THR A 133 -13.93 7.26 1.81
C THR A 133 -14.83 6.58 2.83
N GLU A 134 -16.08 6.32 2.43
CA GLU A 134 -17.07 5.53 3.11
C GLU A 134 -16.75 4.02 3.08
N SER A 135 -16.69 3.43 4.26
CA SER A 135 -16.59 2.00 4.51
C SER A 135 -17.90 1.27 4.11
N PRO A 136 -17.90 -0.07 4.06
CA PRO A 136 -19.13 -0.84 3.89
C PRO A 136 -20.17 -0.66 5.00
N GLN A 137 -19.78 -0.12 6.16
CA GLN A 137 -20.71 0.17 7.28
C GLN A 137 -21.10 1.66 7.36
N GLY A 138 -20.62 2.50 6.44
CA GLY A 138 -21.00 3.91 6.34
C GLY A 138 -20.10 4.88 7.12
N GLU A 139 -18.97 4.44 7.66
CA GLU A 139 -17.99 5.36 8.27
C GLU A 139 -17.08 5.96 7.21
N GLN A 140 -16.71 7.23 7.36
CA GLN A 140 -15.82 7.91 6.41
C GLN A 140 -14.40 7.98 6.94
N VAL A 141 -13.42 7.75 6.07
CA VAL A 141 -12.02 8.09 6.33
C VAL A 141 -11.70 9.46 5.73
N VAL A 142 -11.16 10.31 6.58
CA VAL A 142 -10.62 11.62 6.22
C VAL A 142 -9.12 11.57 6.45
N ILE A 143 -8.35 11.93 5.44
CA ILE A 143 -6.91 12.08 5.55
C ILE A 143 -6.62 13.58 5.52
N GLU A 144 -6.16 14.12 6.64
CA GLU A 144 -5.87 15.54 6.82
C GLU A 144 -4.49 15.89 6.24
N GLU A 145 -4.28 17.17 5.91
CA GLU A 145 -3.05 17.64 5.23
C GLU A 145 -1.77 17.41 6.05
N ASP A 146 -1.90 17.33 7.37
CA ASP A 146 -0.82 17.04 8.31
C ASP A 146 -0.49 15.54 8.42
N GLY A 147 -1.25 14.68 7.74
CA GLY A 147 -1.07 13.23 7.72
C GLY A 147 -1.87 12.48 8.77
N GLU A 148 -2.77 13.14 9.50
CA GLU A 148 -3.69 12.42 10.37
C GLU A 148 -4.75 11.68 9.55
N VAL A 149 -4.93 10.40 9.87
CA VAL A 149 -6.00 9.57 9.33
C VAL A 149 -7.09 9.49 10.40
N ILE A 150 -8.25 10.06 10.07
CA ILE A 150 -9.39 10.21 10.96
C ILE A 150 -10.54 9.35 10.43
N LEU A 151 -11.06 8.48 11.30
CA LEU A 151 -12.31 7.77 11.07
C LEU A 151 -13.49 8.59 11.61
N VAL A 152 -14.51 8.78 10.78
CA VAL A 152 -15.71 9.56 11.08
C VAL A 152 -16.92 8.63 11.05
N ALA A 153 -17.51 8.41 12.23
CA ALA A 153 -18.73 7.62 12.41
C ALA A 153 -19.85 8.54 12.92
N GLY A 154 -20.71 9.02 12.01
CA GLY A 154 -21.70 10.05 12.31
C GLY A 154 -21.03 11.36 12.75
N VAL A 155 -21.18 11.74 14.02
CA VAL A 155 -20.56 12.96 14.58
C VAL A 155 -19.23 12.70 15.31
N VAL A 156 -18.86 11.42 15.47
CA VAL A 156 -17.65 11.04 16.21
C VAL A 156 -16.47 11.01 15.24
N ARG A 157 -15.41 11.75 15.59
CA ARG A 157 -14.12 11.72 14.89
C ARG A 157 -13.10 11.01 15.77
N THR A 158 -12.46 9.98 15.23
CA THR A 158 -11.44 9.19 15.92
C THR A 158 -10.16 9.18 15.10
N LYS A 159 -9.05 9.64 15.68
CA LYS A 159 -7.75 9.47 15.04
C LYS A 159 -7.31 8.02 15.13
N ILE A 160 -6.96 7.43 13.99
CA ILE A 160 -6.55 6.03 13.89
C ILE A 160 -5.09 5.88 13.45
N ALA A 161 -4.53 6.86 12.73
CA ALA A 161 -3.11 6.86 12.40
C ALA A 161 -2.58 8.29 12.19
N SER A 162 -1.26 8.43 12.24
CA SER A 162 -0.54 9.65 11.90
C SER A 162 0.65 9.31 11.02
N PHE A 163 0.87 10.12 9.99
CA PHE A 163 1.94 9.99 9.01
C PHE A 163 2.77 11.28 8.97
N GLU A 164 4.08 11.17 8.70
CA GLU A 164 4.98 12.32 8.72
C GLU A 164 5.00 13.07 7.37
N VAL A 165 3.98 13.88 7.08
CA VAL A 165 3.85 14.53 5.75
C VAL A 165 4.93 15.58 5.39
N PRO A 166 5.58 16.34 6.30
CA PRO A 166 6.54 17.35 5.87
C PRO A 166 7.70 16.81 5.02
N ARG A 167 8.12 15.57 5.28
CA ARG A 167 9.20 14.88 4.54
C ARG A 167 8.69 13.91 3.48
N HIS A 168 7.43 13.52 3.56
CA HIS A 168 6.81 12.45 2.78
C HIS A 168 5.64 13.00 1.94
N ARG A 169 4.90 12.14 1.24
CA ARG A 169 3.59 12.55 0.68
C ARG A 169 2.48 12.09 1.61
N GLN A 170 1.36 12.80 1.57
CA GLN A 170 0.15 12.39 2.27
C GLN A 170 -0.25 10.97 1.86
N PRO A 171 -0.65 10.10 2.80
CA PRO A 171 -1.16 8.78 2.42
C PRO A 171 -2.44 8.94 1.60
N GLN A 172 -2.74 7.95 0.77
CA GLN A 172 -3.99 7.91 -0.01
C GLN A 172 -4.74 6.62 0.26
N LEU A 173 -6.03 6.72 0.53
CA LEU A 173 -6.90 5.55 0.61
C LEU A 173 -6.97 4.87 -0.75
N VAL A 174 -6.74 3.56 -0.77
CA VAL A 174 -6.89 2.73 -1.97
C VAL A 174 -8.27 2.08 -1.96
N THR A 175 -8.57 1.30 -0.92
CA THR A 175 -9.86 0.64 -0.74
C THR A 175 -10.04 0.18 0.71
N TRP A 176 -11.28 -0.13 1.08
CA TRP A 176 -11.61 -0.83 2.32
C TRP A 176 -11.54 -2.35 2.12
N SER A 177 -11.34 -3.09 3.22
CA SER A 177 -11.70 -4.50 3.23
C SER A 177 -13.23 -4.67 3.14
N PRO A 178 -13.71 -5.77 2.55
CA PRO A 178 -15.16 -6.04 2.45
C PRO A 178 -15.89 -6.12 3.79
N ASP A 179 -15.19 -6.48 4.87
CA ASP A 179 -15.74 -6.45 6.23
C ASP A 179 -15.65 -5.06 6.89
N GLY A 180 -14.97 -4.10 6.26
CA GLY A 180 -14.78 -2.73 6.72
C GLY A 180 -13.90 -2.56 7.97
N GLU A 181 -13.24 -3.62 8.42
CA GLU A 181 -12.34 -3.60 9.59
C GLU A 181 -10.90 -3.19 9.22
N TRP A 182 -10.60 -3.05 7.93
CA TRP A 182 -9.27 -2.73 7.44
C TRP A 182 -9.31 -1.81 6.22
N MET A 183 -8.18 -1.16 5.95
CA MET A 183 -7.97 -0.27 4.82
C MET A 183 -6.65 -0.60 4.14
N LEU A 184 -6.63 -0.44 2.82
CA LEU A 184 -5.40 -0.31 2.04
C LEU A 184 -5.09 1.16 1.83
N LEU A 185 -3.83 1.53 2.06
CA LEU A 185 -3.32 2.88 1.88
C LEU A 185 -2.08 2.84 0.99
N THR A 186 -1.87 3.84 0.14
CA THR A 186 -0.54 4.11 -0.39
C THR A 186 0.16 5.18 0.41
N TYR A 187 1.47 5.06 0.51
CA TYR A 187 2.31 6.04 1.19
C TYR A 187 3.67 6.15 0.48
N TRP A 188 4.19 7.37 0.38
CA TRP A 188 5.51 7.62 -0.21
C TRP A 188 6.51 7.84 0.91
N VAL A 189 7.41 6.86 1.12
CA VAL A 189 8.46 6.92 2.14
C VAL A 189 9.49 8.00 1.82
N GLU A 190 9.72 8.34 0.56
CA GLU A 190 10.37 9.59 0.15
C GLU A 190 9.64 10.16 -1.07
N ARG A 191 9.68 11.48 -1.28
CA ARG A 191 8.86 12.15 -2.31
C ARG A 191 9.09 11.66 -3.74
N ASP A 192 10.28 11.12 -3.99
CA ASP A 192 10.76 10.64 -5.30
C ASP A 192 11.01 9.12 -5.33
N GLU A 193 10.65 8.41 -4.27
CA GLU A 193 10.80 6.96 -4.17
C GLU A 193 9.51 6.20 -4.57
N ALA A 194 9.66 4.89 -4.69
CA ALA A 194 8.57 3.93 -4.85
C ALA A 194 7.49 4.13 -3.78
N ARG A 195 6.24 3.93 -4.18
CA ARG A 195 5.11 3.94 -3.24
C ARG A 195 5.11 2.64 -2.47
N GLU A 196 4.66 2.68 -1.24
CA GLU A 196 4.36 1.48 -0.48
C GLU A 196 2.86 1.28 -0.41
N LEU A 197 2.43 0.02 -0.56
CA LEU A 197 1.08 -0.42 -0.26
C LEU A 197 1.03 -0.89 1.19
N TRP A 198 0.25 -0.21 2.00
CA TRP A 198 0.08 -0.48 3.42
C TRP A 198 -1.30 -1.03 3.70
N ILE A 199 -1.38 -1.80 4.78
CA ILE A 199 -2.63 -2.21 5.40
C ILE A 199 -2.74 -1.54 6.77
N LEU A 200 -3.94 -1.10 7.14
CA LEU A 200 -4.22 -0.43 8.41
C LEU A 200 -5.54 -0.95 8.98
N SER A 201 -5.55 -1.38 10.24
CA SER A 201 -6.80 -1.71 10.94
C SER A 201 -7.65 -0.47 11.19
N LYS A 202 -8.97 -0.64 11.20
CA LYS A 202 -9.94 0.42 11.52
C LYS A 202 -9.69 1.07 12.88
N ASP A 203 -9.15 0.32 13.85
CA ASP A 203 -8.79 0.82 15.18
C ASP A 203 -7.37 1.43 15.26
N GLY A 204 -6.61 1.41 14.16
CA GLY A 204 -5.27 1.97 14.08
C GLY A 204 -4.15 1.16 14.76
N ARG A 205 -4.47 0.07 15.46
CA ARG A 205 -3.50 -0.68 16.26
C ARG A 205 -2.59 -1.57 15.43
N THR A 206 -3.05 -1.99 14.26
CA THR A 206 -2.32 -2.88 13.37
C THR A 206 -2.05 -2.18 12.06
N LYS A 207 -0.78 -2.17 11.64
CA LYS A 207 -0.37 -1.71 10.32
C LYS A 207 0.81 -2.52 9.81
N GLY A 208 0.94 -2.62 8.49
CA GLY A 208 2.02 -3.37 7.85
C GLY A 208 2.20 -3.00 6.39
N THR A 209 3.42 -3.18 5.88
CA THR A 209 3.73 -2.96 4.47
C THR A 209 3.52 -4.26 3.71
N ILE A 210 2.65 -4.22 2.70
CA ILE A 210 2.32 -5.35 1.81
C ILE A 210 3.37 -5.46 0.70
N ALA A 211 3.60 -4.36 -0.01
CA ALA A 211 4.48 -4.33 -1.17
C ALA A 211 5.01 -2.92 -1.45
N ARG A 212 6.06 -2.86 -2.28
CA ARG A 212 6.47 -1.65 -2.99
C ARG A 212 5.82 -1.65 -4.36
N LEU A 213 5.41 -0.48 -4.80
CA LEU A 213 4.74 -0.22 -6.06
C LEU A 213 5.56 0.79 -6.85
N ASP A 214 5.42 0.76 -8.17
CA ASP A 214 5.99 1.80 -9.02
C ASP A 214 5.48 3.19 -8.59
N ALA A 215 6.33 4.22 -8.71
CA ALA A 215 5.99 5.58 -8.26
C ALA A 215 4.88 6.22 -9.10
N PHE A 216 4.73 5.83 -10.37
CA PHE A 216 3.84 6.44 -11.35
C PHE A 216 2.76 5.49 -11.88
N GLY A 217 2.84 4.20 -11.56
CA GLY A 217 1.89 3.18 -11.98
C GLY A 217 0.47 3.34 -11.42
N PRO A 218 -0.46 2.45 -11.77
CA PRO A 218 -1.78 2.42 -11.16
C PRO A 218 -1.69 2.10 -9.66
N VAL A 219 -2.54 2.74 -8.86
CA VAL A 219 -2.71 2.43 -7.42
C VAL A 219 -3.81 1.36 -7.22
N GLY A 220 -4.26 0.71 -8.30
CA GLY A 220 -5.35 -0.25 -8.26
C GLY A 220 -5.01 -1.43 -7.37
N ALA A 221 -5.79 -1.61 -6.30
CA ALA A 221 -5.81 -2.83 -5.52
C ALA A 221 -7.25 -3.21 -5.20
N SER A 222 -7.48 -4.49 -5.00
CA SER A 222 -8.76 -5.05 -4.63
C SER A 222 -8.59 -6.11 -3.57
N TRP A 223 -9.57 -6.22 -2.68
CA TRP A 223 -9.55 -7.08 -1.53
C TRP A 223 -10.77 -7.99 -1.55
N TRP A 224 -10.54 -9.29 -1.47
CA TRP A 224 -11.55 -10.33 -1.34
C TRP A 224 -11.55 -10.93 0.07
N ILE A 225 -12.73 -11.14 0.65
CA ILE A 225 -12.92 -11.92 1.87
C ILE A 225 -14.05 -12.93 1.64
N ASP A 226 -13.76 -14.21 1.88
CA ASP A 226 -14.73 -15.30 1.76
C ASP A 226 -16.01 -15.00 2.57
N GLY A 227 -17.17 -15.08 1.90
CA GLY A 227 -18.47 -14.78 2.50
C GLY A 227 -18.79 -13.29 2.71
N ARG A 228 -17.87 -12.38 2.37
CA ARG A 228 -18.09 -10.92 2.39
C ARG A 228 -18.02 -10.28 1.00
N GLY A 229 -17.38 -10.94 0.04
CA GLY A 229 -17.22 -10.47 -1.33
C GLY A 229 -15.92 -9.67 -1.50
N TYR A 230 -15.96 -8.63 -2.35
CA TYR A 230 -14.77 -7.85 -2.68
C TYR A 230 -15.02 -6.34 -2.77
N LEU A 231 -13.92 -5.60 -2.66
CA LEU A 231 -13.87 -4.16 -2.90
C LEU A 231 -12.60 -3.77 -3.65
N PRO A 232 -12.63 -2.70 -4.47
CA PRO A 232 -13.82 -1.95 -4.85
C PRO A 232 -14.73 -2.77 -5.78
N ALA A 233 -16.05 -2.54 -5.71
CA ALA A 233 -16.98 -3.14 -6.67
C ALA A 233 -16.91 -2.37 -8.01
N ILE A 234 -16.78 -3.09 -9.12
CA ILE A 234 -16.80 -2.49 -10.47
C ILE A 234 -18.24 -2.39 -10.97
N GLY A 235 -18.67 -1.18 -11.33
CA GLY A 235 -19.97 -0.97 -11.97
C GLY A 235 -20.06 -1.66 -13.32
N GLY A 236 -21.14 -2.43 -13.54
CA GLY A 236 -21.39 -3.13 -14.80
C GLY A 236 -20.80 -4.54 -14.87
N LEU A 237 -19.86 -4.91 -14.00
CA LEU A 237 -19.46 -6.30 -13.83
C LEU A 237 -20.45 -7.02 -12.90
N PRO A 238 -20.81 -8.28 -13.19
CA PRO A 238 -21.63 -9.06 -12.28
C PRO A 238 -20.87 -9.23 -10.97
N ALA A 239 -21.48 -8.83 -9.85
CA ALA A 239 -20.94 -9.16 -8.55
C ALA A 239 -21.02 -10.68 -8.38
N GLY A 240 -19.88 -11.35 -8.38
CA GLY A 240 -19.78 -12.73 -7.97
C GLY A 240 -20.23 -12.87 -6.51
N ARG A 241 -21.09 -13.85 -6.24
CA ARG A 241 -21.48 -14.23 -4.88
C ARG A 241 -20.55 -15.31 -4.34
#